data_AF-A0A8K1FGM8-F1
#
_entry.id   AF-A0A8K1FGM8-F1
#
_cell.length_a   1.000
_cell.length_b   1.000
_cell.length_c   1.000
_cell.angle_alpha   90.00
_cell.angle_beta   90.00
_cell.angle_gamma   90.00
#
_symmetry.space_group_name_H-M   'P 1'
#
loop_
_entity.id
_entity.type
_entity.pdbx_description
1 polymer ?
#
loop_
_entity_poly.entity_id
_entity_poly.type
_entity_poly.pdbx_seq_one_letter_code
_entity_poly.pdbx_strand_id
1 'polypeptide(L)'
;MSRLLWHTRLFYGVAAMSASVVVFSFLQEREEQEGREQEAAEMVVSSAHFFQAMESLQLTTQQKIEMRKFWRNLCNRKVQETRNEEEAASEASKTTEGDGETTLATAMAPSDPNLQLRVWEIQHFAREYKQVFPEIFPDEQVLAATRLAADAASQWNGIVQSTSSMIRSTGKRFHGLAMDTKDEMQGAMQRTVRKYLERALDVVADRLKHSLKDRHMPFYLQSNIDLAVDQFMPDVKVEIFRKTRDLFTQDSAAQPVPALTEIADGVRQLSIFGRLRGHILYHIFPHDKSIWMCFRDPWWIIYGCIGIFPVVGQLWWLFLFLIKDKTDEHQLCQFIVGFKAAQFVSLGLFSVAFGVSRYIKCIVSGALESCREYGPALQPWNASFFILQIALVWIAFFRLPYTVRPAEEKHPLLYRTSSMERREQRVFRDIFGNQLHLNRGGYLMKLCGYETVSFGIVVSLAAVILWFPFEPWQRKALFYWLRTAYGLFSLPFVIFKIPVLANVLMHTRRMGYNQYGDTVKIKKHE
;
A
#
# COMPACT_ATOMS: atom_id res chain seq x y z
N MET A 1 41.85 -8.21 27.18
CA MET A 1 41.77 -7.35 25.99
C MET A 1 40.81 -7.88 24.91
N SER A 2 40.81 -9.18 24.56
CA SER A 2 39.92 -9.74 23.52
C SER A 2 38.41 -9.61 23.80
N ARG A 3 37.97 -9.73 25.05
CA ARG A 3 36.56 -9.54 25.43
C ARG A 3 36.06 -8.12 25.15
N LEU A 4 36.86 -7.10 25.46
CA LEU A 4 36.47 -5.70 25.26
C LEU A 4 36.26 -5.38 23.77
N LEU A 5 37.16 -5.89 22.92
CA LEU A 5 37.13 -5.72 21.46
C LEU A 5 35.92 -6.41 20.80
N TRP A 6 35.48 -7.53 21.36
CA TRP A 6 34.28 -8.23 20.90
C TRP A 6 33.00 -7.49 21.30
N HIS A 7 32.96 -6.92 22.51
CA HIS A 7 31.83 -6.11 22.96
C HIS A 7 31.71 -4.84 22.12
N THR A 8 32.82 -4.12 21.86
CA THR A 8 32.76 -2.91 21.02
C THR A 8 32.30 -3.22 19.60
N ARG A 9 32.79 -4.28 18.95
CA ARG A 9 32.33 -4.67 17.61
C ARG A 9 30.83 -4.99 17.57
N LEU A 10 30.31 -5.67 18.59
CA LEU A 10 28.89 -6.00 18.68
C LEU A 10 28.05 -4.73 18.89
N PHE A 11 28.51 -3.80 19.74
CA PHE A 11 27.88 -2.49 19.91
C PHE A 11 27.88 -1.66 18.63
N TYR A 12 28.99 -1.62 17.87
CA TYR A 12 29.04 -0.90 16.59
C TYR A 12 28.11 -1.52 15.54
N GLY A 13 28.00 -2.85 15.49
CA GLY A 13 27.06 -3.52 14.57
C GLY A 13 25.60 -3.20 14.91
N VAL A 14 25.22 -3.26 16.19
CA VAL A 14 23.88 -2.88 16.65
C VAL A 14 23.59 -1.40 16.39
N ALA A 15 24.56 -0.52 16.67
CA ALA A 15 24.44 0.91 16.40
C ALA A 15 24.26 1.19 14.91
N ALA A 16 25.06 0.57 14.04
CA ALA A 16 24.95 0.72 12.59
C ALA A 16 23.59 0.25 12.07
N MET A 17 23.10 -0.91 12.51
CA MET A 17 21.76 -1.40 12.11
C MET A 17 20.65 -0.48 12.61
N SER A 18 20.73 0.00 13.86
CA SER A 18 19.74 0.96 14.39
C SER A 18 19.75 2.28 13.62
N ALA A 19 20.93 2.79 13.25
CA ALA A 19 21.07 4.00 12.46
C ALA A 19 20.49 3.82 11.05
N SER A 20 20.73 2.68 10.39
CA SER A 20 20.14 2.37 9.09
C SER A 20 18.60 2.35 9.14
N VAL A 21 18.01 1.83 10.21
CA VAL A 21 16.54 1.84 10.35
C VAL A 21 15.99 3.23 10.68
N VAL A 22 16.67 4.01 11.53
CA VAL A 22 16.25 5.40 11.79
C VAL A 22 16.30 6.22 10.50
N VAL A 23 17.38 6.07 9.72
CA VAL A 23 17.48 6.69 8.40
C VAL A 23 16.37 6.22 7.48
N PHE A 24 16.07 4.92 7.45
CA PHE A 24 14.98 4.40 6.63
C PHE A 24 13.60 4.94 7.06
N SER A 25 13.31 4.97 8.36
CA SER A 25 12.07 5.52 8.92
C SER A 25 11.94 7.00 8.60
N PHE A 26 13.03 7.76 8.70
CA PHE A 26 13.07 9.18 8.35
C PHE A 26 12.85 9.39 6.85
N LEU A 27 13.47 8.57 5.99
CA LEU A 27 13.25 8.62 4.55
C LEU A 27 11.80 8.29 4.18
N GLN A 28 11.18 7.32 4.87
CA GLN A 28 9.79 6.97 4.66
C GLN A 28 8.83 8.10 5.09
N GLU A 29 9.05 8.71 6.25
CA GLU A 29 8.25 9.85 6.72
C GLU A 29 8.38 11.05 5.77
N ARG A 30 9.60 11.30 5.28
CA ARG A 30 9.85 12.33 4.27
C ARG A 30 9.14 12.02 2.96
N GLU A 31 9.09 10.77 2.50
CA GLU A 31 8.34 10.39 1.30
C GLU A 31 6.83 10.56 1.48
N GLU A 32 6.29 10.23 2.66
CA GLU A 32 4.88 10.49 2.99
C GLU A 32 4.59 12.00 2.99
N GLN A 33 5.50 12.81 3.55
CA GLN A 33 5.36 14.26 3.56
C GLN A 33 5.44 14.85 2.14
N GLU A 34 6.45 14.47 1.35
CA GLU A 34 6.58 14.89 -0.04
C GLU A 34 5.38 14.45 -0.90
N GLY A 35 4.80 13.28 -0.60
CA GLY A 35 3.57 12.81 -1.22
C GLY A 35 2.38 13.72 -0.92
N ARG A 36 2.18 14.11 0.35
CA ARG A 36 1.15 15.07 0.74
C ARG A 36 1.37 16.44 0.12
N GLU A 37 2.61 16.90 0.03
CA GLU A 37 2.96 18.16 -0.63
C GLU A 37 2.67 18.12 -2.13
N GLN A 38 2.94 16.99 -2.80
CA GLN A 38 2.59 16.80 -4.21
C GLN A 38 1.08 16.74 -4.44
N GLU A 39 0.35 15.98 -3.63
CA GLU A 39 -1.11 15.93 -3.68
C GLU A 39 -1.69 17.33 -3.44
N ALA A 40 -1.14 18.09 -2.47
CA ALA A 40 -1.54 19.46 -2.23
C ALA A 40 -1.19 20.40 -3.39
N ALA A 41 -0.09 20.14 -4.10
CA ALA A 41 0.33 20.91 -5.26
C ALA A 41 -0.53 20.62 -6.50
N GLU A 42 -1.09 19.42 -6.61
CA GLU A 42 -2.00 19.01 -7.69
C GLU A 42 -3.45 19.48 -7.48
N MET A 43 -3.80 19.94 -6.27
CA MET A 43 -5.13 20.49 -6.01
C MET A 43 -5.47 21.64 -6.95
N VAL A 44 -6.73 21.68 -7.36
CA VAL A 44 -7.26 22.70 -8.27
C VAL A 44 -7.91 23.81 -7.46
N VAL A 45 -7.55 25.05 -7.79
CA VAL A 45 -8.08 26.26 -7.18
C VAL A 45 -8.84 27.05 -8.24
N SER A 46 -10.14 27.24 -7.99
CA SER A 46 -10.97 28.15 -8.78
C SER A 46 -10.75 29.60 -8.35
N SER A 47 -10.95 30.55 -9.26
CA SER A 47 -10.91 31.99 -8.95
C SER A 47 -11.81 32.39 -7.77
N ALA A 48 -13.01 31.81 -7.66
CA ALA A 48 -13.95 32.10 -6.58
C ALA A 48 -13.37 31.74 -5.20
N HIS A 49 -12.88 30.50 -5.04
CA HIS A 49 -12.24 30.05 -3.80
C HIS A 49 -10.99 30.88 -3.45
N PHE A 50 -10.17 31.26 -4.44
CA PHE A 50 -9.00 32.09 -4.19
C PHE A 50 -9.37 33.47 -3.63
N PHE A 51 -10.35 34.15 -4.22
CA PHE A 51 -10.78 35.46 -3.73
C PHE A 51 -11.48 35.37 -2.37
N GLN A 52 -12.26 34.31 -2.12
CA GLN A 52 -12.85 34.08 -0.82
C GLN A 52 -11.77 33.87 0.25
N ALA A 53 -10.74 33.08 -0.05
CA ALA A 53 -9.60 32.89 0.85
C ALA A 53 -8.82 34.20 1.07
N MET A 54 -8.61 34.99 0.02
CA MET A 54 -7.96 36.30 0.11
C MET A 54 -8.73 37.27 1.02
N GLU A 55 -10.07 37.29 0.97
CA GLU A 55 -10.87 38.15 1.84
C GLU A 55 -10.84 37.70 3.31
N SER A 56 -10.55 36.42 3.59
CA SER A 56 -10.39 35.90 4.96
C SER A 56 -9.07 36.32 5.62
N LEU A 57 -8.07 36.72 4.83
CA LEU A 57 -6.78 37.19 5.33
C LEU A 57 -6.85 38.69 5.71
N GLN A 58 -6.19 39.06 6.81
CA GLN A 58 -6.04 40.46 7.22
C GLN A 58 -5.01 41.19 6.32
N LEU A 59 -5.45 41.54 5.11
CA LEU A 59 -4.65 42.19 4.10
C LEU A 59 -4.90 43.70 4.08
N THR A 60 -3.82 44.47 3.92
CA THR A 60 -3.94 45.90 3.60
C THR A 60 -4.61 46.08 2.22
N THR A 61 -5.25 47.23 2.00
CA THR A 61 -5.89 47.56 0.73
C THR A 61 -4.93 47.42 -0.46
N GLN A 62 -3.67 47.83 -0.26
CA GLN A 62 -2.62 47.72 -1.27
C GLN A 62 -2.31 46.26 -1.62
N GLN A 63 -2.13 45.39 -0.62
CA GLN A 63 -1.88 43.97 -0.84
C GLN A 63 -3.03 43.29 -1.57
N LYS A 64 -4.29 43.63 -1.25
CA LYS A 64 -5.47 43.09 -1.96
C LYS A 64 -5.46 43.47 -3.45
N ILE A 65 -5.06 44.71 -3.78
CA ILE A 65 -4.96 45.16 -5.18
C ILE A 65 -3.87 44.36 -5.92
N GLU A 66 -2.71 44.19 -5.30
CA GLU A 66 -1.60 43.46 -5.91
C GLU A 66 -1.90 41.97 -6.09
N MET A 67 -2.56 41.34 -5.12
CA MET A 67 -3.03 39.95 -5.27
C MET A 67 -4.04 39.79 -6.41
N ARG A 68 -4.94 40.75 -6.62
CA ARG A 68 -5.89 40.73 -7.76
C ARG A 68 -5.18 40.93 -9.09
N LYS A 69 -4.16 41.79 -9.17
CA LYS A 69 -3.32 41.96 -10.36
C LYS A 69 -2.55 40.68 -10.68
N PHE A 70 -1.93 40.08 -9.66
CA PHE A 70 -1.25 38.79 -9.77
C PHE A 70 -2.17 37.71 -10.35
N TRP A 71 -3.37 37.54 -9.79
CA TRP A 71 -4.33 36.54 -10.25
C TRP A 71 -4.76 36.77 -11.70
N ARG A 72 -5.03 38.03 -12.08
CA ARG A 72 -5.37 38.38 -13.47
C ARG A 72 -4.24 38.03 -14.44
N ASN A 73 -3.00 38.37 -14.09
CA ASN A 73 -1.84 38.06 -14.91
C ASN A 73 -1.62 36.56 -15.06
N LEU A 74 -1.84 35.79 -13.99
CA LEU A 74 -1.80 34.33 -14.00
C LEU A 74 -2.85 33.74 -14.94
N CYS A 75 -4.12 34.17 -14.82
CA CYS A 75 -5.19 33.71 -15.69
C CYS A 75 -4.91 34.04 -17.17
N ASN A 76 -4.45 35.27 -17.47
CA ASN A 76 -4.13 35.68 -18.83
C ASN A 76 -3.00 34.83 -19.42
N ARG A 77 -1.96 34.54 -18.63
CA ARG A 77 -0.87 33.66 -19.06
C ARG A 77 -1.38 32.26 -19.36
N LYS A 78 -2.24 31.70 -18.52
CA LYS A 78 -2.78 30.35 -18.73
C LYS A 78 -3.66 30.25 -19.97
N VAL A 79 -4.47 31.28 -20.25
CA VAL A 79 -5.26 31.37 -21.48
C VAL A 79 -4.35 31.43 -22.70
N GLN A 80 -3.25 32.20 -22.64
CA GLN A 80 -2.27 32.27 -23.72
C GLN A 80 -1.55 30.93 -23.96
N GLU A 81 -1.14 30.24 -22.89
CA GLU A 81 -0.53 28.90 -22.98
C GLU A 81 -1.49 27.89 -23.62
N THR A 82 -2.76 27.89 -23.19
CA THR A 82 -3.79 27.00 -23.75
C THR A 82 -4.00 27.28 -25.24
N ARG A 83 -4.06 28.55 -25.63
CA ARG A 83 -4.17 28.95 -27.04
C ARG A 83 -2.97 28.50 -27.86
N ASN A 84 -1.74 28.66 -27.34
CA ASN A 84 -0.54 28.21 -28.03
C ASN A 84 -0.50 26.68 -28.18
N GLU A 85 -0.98 25.93 -27.19
CA GLU A 85 -1.10 24.46 -27.25
C GLU A 85 -2.15 24.02 -28.29
N GLU A 86 -3.30 24.70 -28.35
CA GLU A 86 -4.33 24.47 -29.38
C GLU A 86 -3.83 24.79 -30.79
N GLU A 87 -3.11 25.90 -30.96
CA GLU A 87 -2.48 26.28 -32.23
C GLU A 87 -1.44 25.22 -32.65
N ALA A 88 -0.57 24.77 -31.75
CA ALA A 88 0.42 23.73 -32.02
C ALA A 88 -0.21 22.36 -32.32
N ALA A 89 -1.28 21.97 -31.60
CA ALA A 89 -2.03 20.74 -31.88
C ALA A 89 -2.75 20.81 -33.23
N SER A 90 -3.31 21.98 -33.59
CA SER A 90 -3.89 22.20 -34.91
C SER A 90 -2.85 22.12 -36.02
N GLU A 91 -1.64 22.63 -35.82
CA GLU A 91 -0.54 22.53 -36.79
C GLU A 91 -0.07 21.08 -36.98
N ALA A 92 0.07 20.31 -35.88
CA ALA A 92 0.43 18.89 -35.93
C ALA A 92 -0.65 18.03 -36.63
N SER A 93 -1.93 18.35 -36.43
CA SER A 93 -3.03 17.66 -37.11
C SER A 93 -3.07 17.99 -38.61
N LYS A 94 -2.84 19.27 -38.98
CA LYS A 94 -2.80 19.71 -40.39
C LYS A 94 -1.65 19.10 -41.18
N THR A 95 -0.60 18.60 -40.53
CA THR A 95 0.49 17.90 -41.23
C THR A 95 0.08 16.51 -41.75
N THR A 96 -1.12 16.03 -41.41
CA THR A 96 -1.59 14.67 -41.77
C THR A 96 -2.73 14.66 -42.80
N GLU A 97 -3.39 15.80 -43.06
CA GLU A 97 -4.48 15.89 -44.06
C GLU A 97 -4.24 17.05 -45.02
N GLY A 98 -4.07 16.71 -46.30
CA GLY A 98 -3.78 17.66 -47.38
C GLY A 98 -4.95 18.58 -47.73
N ASP A 99 -4.58 19.83 -48.01
CA ASP A 99 -5.21 20.86 -48.84
C ASP A 99 -6.74 20.92 -48.90
N GLY A 100 -7.32 21.69 -47.99
CA GLY A 100 -8.69 22.22 -48.06
C GLY A 100 -8.76 23.60 -47.42
N GLU A 101 -8.75 24.64 -48.26
CA GLU A 101 -8.75 26.06 -47.91
C GLU A 101 -10.09 26.49 -47.29
N THR A 102 -10.11 26.97 -46.05
CA THR A 102 -11.26 27.73 -45.53
C THR A 102 -10.84 28.75 -44.47
N THR A 103 -11.11 30.01 -44.79
CA THR A 103 -10.99 31.21 -43.98
C THR A 103 -12.16 31.31 -43.00
N LEU A 104 -11.89 31.47 -41.70
CA LEU A 104 -12.89 32.05 -40.78
C LEU A 104 -12.22 32.83 -39.63
N ALA A 105 -12.71 34.06 -39.46
CA ALA A 105 -12.26 35.01 -38.45
C ALA A 105 -12.80 34.64 -37.06
N THR A 106 -11.91 34.52 -36.07
CA THR A 106 -12.28 34.24 -34.67
C THR A 106 -12.25 35.51 -33.83
N ALA A 107 -13.43 35.94 -33.41
CA ALA A 107 -13.65 37.04 -32.48
C ALA A 107 -13.25 36.64 -31.05
N MET A 108 -12.69 37.59 -30.29
CA MET A 108 -12.26 37.42 -28.90
C MET A 108 -13.45 37.07 -27.99
N ALA A 109 -13.54 35.80 -27.59
CA ALA A 109 -14.52 35.35 -26.61
C ALA A 109 -14.17 35.84 -25.19
N PRO A 110 -15.19 36.18 -24.37
CA PRO A 110 -14.98 36.61 -22.98
C PRO A 110 -14.38 35.48 -22.14
N SER A 111 -13.47 35.86 -21.23
CA SER A 111 -12.76 35.00 -20.30
C SER A 111 -13.69 34.03 -19.57
N ASP A 112 -13.44 32.73 -19.74
CA ASP A 112 -14.23 31.66 -19.14
C ASP A 112 -14.16 31.73 -17.60
N PRO A 113 -15.29 31.94 -16.89
CA PRO A 113 -15.32 32.01 -15.43
C PRO A 113 -14.90 30.71 -14.73
N ASN A 114 -14.74 29.61 -15.47
CA ASN A 114 -14.41 28.30 -14.94
C ASN A 114 -12.92 27.91 -15.04
N LEU A 115 -12.02 28.87 -15.28
CA LEU A 115 -10.59 28.56 -15.35
C LEU A 115 -10.10 27.92 -14.03
N GLN A 116 -9.63 26.68 -14.14
CA GLN A 116 -9.13 25.86 -13.06
C GLN A 116 -7.60 25.89 -13.07
N LEU A 117 -6.99 26.43 -12.01
CA LEU A 117 -5.53 26.54 -11.87
C LEU A 117 -5.04 25.57 -10.81
N ARG A 118 -3.95 24.85 -11.05
CA ARG A 118 -3.36 23.95 -10.05
C ARG A 118 -2.51 24.74 -9.06
N VAL A 119 -2.47 24.31 -7.80
CA VAL A 119 -1.68 24.96 -6.74
C VAL A 119 -0.22 25.12 -7.15
N TRP A 120 0.39 24.11 -7.78
CA TRP A 120 1.79 24.20 -8.23
C TRP A 120 2.01 25.29 -9.29
N GLU A 121 1.04 25.54 -10.18
CA GLU A 121 1.11 26.60 -11.20
C GLU A 121 1.09 27.96 -10.52
N ILE A 122 0.21 28.14 -9.52
CA ILE A 122 0.11 29.37 -8.73
C ILE A 122 1.42 29.61 -7.96
N GLN A 123 1.97 28.58 -7.31
CA GLN A 123 3.24 28.67 -6.57
C GLN A 123 4.45 28.97 -7.48
N HIS A 124 4.46 28.39 -8.68
CA HIS A 124 5.51 28.63 -9.66
C HIS A 124 5.45 30.09 -10.15
N PHE A 125 4.27 30.53 -10.56
CA PHE A 125 4.08 31.89 -11.04
C PHE A 125 4.30 32.93 -9.94
N ALA A 126 3.93 32.65 -8.69
CA ALA A 126 4.22 33.53 -7.55
C ALA A 126 5.72 33.75 -7.35
N ARG A 127 6.55 32.71 -7.55
CA ARG A 127 8.02 32.83 -7.47
C ARG A 127 8.57 33.71 -8.60
N GLU A 128 8.10 33.52 -9.83
CA GLU A 128 8.48 34.36 -10.96
C GLU A 128 8.00 35.82 -10.77
N TYR A 129 6.78 36.01 -10.30
CA TYR A 129 6.20 37.33 -10.05
C TYR A 129 6.96 38.09 -8.95
N LYS A 130 7.40 37.39 -7.89
CA LYS A 130 8.26 37.95 -6.83
C LYS A 130 9.61 38.42 -7.38
N GLN A 131 10.19 37.72 -8.34
CA GLN A 131 11.46 38.15 -8.96
C GLN A 131 11.30 39.47 -9.73
N VAL A 132 10.14 39.68 -10.35
CA VAL A 132 9.85 40.91 -11.10
C VAL A 132 9.43 42.06 -10.17
N PHE A 133 8.71 41.76 -9.07
CA PHE A 133 8.15 42.75 -8.15
C PHE A 133 8.50 42.46 -6.67
N PRO A 134 9.79 42.48 -6.28
CA PRO A 134 10.24 41.98 -4.97
C PRO A 134 9.74 42.80 -3.77
N GLU A 135 9.58 44.12 -3.93
CA GLU A 135 9.22 45.02 -2.83
C GLU A 135 7.70 45.12 -2.57
N ILE A 136 6.90 44.84 -3.61
CA ILE A 136 5.46 45.14 -3.62
C ILE A 136 4.64 43.85 -3.46
N PHE A 137 5.16 42.71 -3.92
CA PHE A 137 4.39 41.48 -4.01
C PHE A 137 4.29 40.73 -2.67
N PRO A 138 3.07 40.53 -2.12
CA PRO A 138 2.86 39.81 -0.87
C PRO A 138 2.85 38.28 -1.09
N ASP A 139 4.02 37.69 -1.31
CA ASP A 139 4.15 36.28 -1.71
C ASP A 139 3.63 35.29 -0.66
N GLU A 140 3.96 35.51 0.61
CA GLU A 140 3.48 34.68 1.71
C GLU A 140 1.95 34.66 1.79
N GLN A 141 1.31 35.82 1.55
CA GLN A 141 -0.14 35.95 1.59
C GLN A 141 -0.81 35.30 0.37
N VAL A 142 -0.19 35.35 -0.81
CA VAL A 142 -0.66 34.62 -1.99
C VAL A 142 -0.60 33.12 -1.76
N LEU A 143 0.50 32.61 -1.19
CA LEU A 143 0.66 31.20 -0.86
C LEU A 143 -0.33 30.75 0.22
N ALA A 144 -0.56 31.58 1.24
CA ALA A 144 -1.56 31.33 2.27
C ALA A 144 -2.98 31.31 1.70
N ALA A 145 -3.36 32.28 0.86
CA ALA A 145 -4.66 32.30 0.20
C ALA A 145 -4.87 31.09 -0.72
N THR A 146 -3.81 30.67 -1.42
CA THR A 146 -3.83 29.50 -2.29
C THR A 146 -4.09 28.22 -1.49
N ARG A 147 -3.40 28.04 -0.35
CA ARG A 147 -3.60 26.89 0.55
C ARG A 147 -5.02 26.88 1.12
N LEU A 148 -5.49 28.02 1.65
CA LEU A 148 -6.85 28.16 2.16
C LEU A 148 -7.91 27.89 1.09
N ALA A 149 -7.66 28.29 -0.17
CA ALA A 149 -8.57 28.02 -1.27
C ALA A 149 -8.57 26.55 -1.71
N ALA A 150 -7.41 25.90 -1.70
CA ALA A 150 -7.29 24.46 -1.97
C ALA A 150 -7.93 23.62 -0.86
N ASP A 151 -7.73 24.01 0.40
CA ASP A 151 -8.37 23.40 1.57
C ASP A 151 -9.89 23.62 1.55
N ALA A 152 -10.35 24.82 1.18
CA ALA A 152 -11.78 25.10 1.01
C ALA A 152 -12.39 24.24 -0.11
N ALA A 153 -11.68 24.06 -1.23
CA ALA A 153 -12.13 23.20 -2.33
C ALA A 153 -12.15 21.71 -1.94
N SER A 154 -11.15 21.23 -1.19
CA SER A 154 -11.11 19.85 -0.71
C SER A 154 -12.13 19.58 0.40
N GLN A 155 -12.34 20.56 1.29
CA GLN A 155 -13.36 20.52 2.32
C GLN A 155 -14.76 20.61 1.71
N TRP A 156 -14.96 21.35 0.62
CA TRP A 156 -16.21 21.32 -0.14
C TRP A 156 -16.43 19.93 -0.75
N ASN A 157 -15.41 19.30 -1.34
CA ASN A 157 -15.53 17.93 -1.85
C ASN A 157 -15.77 16.90 -0.72
N GLY A 158 -15.22 17.12 0.48
CA GLY A 158 -15.44 16.27 1.66
C GLY A 158 -16.77 16.49 2.38
N ILE A 159 -17.29 17.73 2.38
CA ILE A 159 -18.58 18.10 3.01
C ILE A 159 -19.76 17.87 2.05
N VAL A 160 -19.58 17.99 0.73
CA VAL A 160 -20.56 17.53 -0.26
C VAL A 160 -20.73 15.99 -0.21
N GLN A 161 -19.76 15.26 0.36
CA GLN A 161 -19.89 13.86 0.73
C GLN A 161 -20.58 13.59 2.08
N SER A 162 -20.73 14.59 2.96
CA SER A 162 -21.29 14.44 4.31
C SER A 162 -22.63 15.17 4.52
N THR A 163 -23.01 16.16 3.71
CA THR A 163 -24.35 16.76 3.79
C THR A 163 -24.66 17.58 2.53
N SER A 164 -25.38 16.96 1.60
CA SER A 164 -26.03 17.70 0.52
C SER A 164 -27.15 18.58 1.09
N SER A 165 -26.95 19.89 1.01
CA SER A 165 -28.00 20.93 0.87
C SER A 165 -28.75 21.28 2.18
N MET A 166 -29.11 22.52 2.58
CA MET A 166 -29.36 23.76 1.84
C MET A 166 -29.73 23.51 0.38
N ILE A 167 -30.97 23.15 0.06
CA ILE A 167 -32.19 23.75 0.65
C ILE A 167 -32.18 25.30 0.57
N ARG A 168 -31.12 26.00 0.13
CA ARG A 168 -31.05 27.44 0.50
C ARG A 168 -30.55 28.48 -0.45
N SER A 169 -30.27 28.23 -1.72
CA SER A 169 -30.13 29.41 -2.60
C SER A 169 -30.53 29.26 -4.06
N THR A 170 -30.47 28.07 -4.67
CA THR A 170 -30.99 27.89 -6.04
C THR A 170 -32.46 27.44 -6.06
N GLY A 171 -32.98 27.01 -4.90
CA GLY A 171 -34.38 26.62 -4.66
C GLY A 171 -35.37 27.78 -4.45
N LYS A 172 -35.02 29.04 -4.75
CA LYS A 172 -36.01 30.15 -4.68
C LYS A 172 -36.21 30.93 -5.98
N ARG A 173 -35.40 30.73 -7.02
CA ARG A 173 -35.58 31.43 -8.30
C ARG A 173 -35.74 30.53 -9.53
N PHE A 174 -35.26 29.28 -9.51
CA PHE A 174 -35.67 28.26 -10.48
C PHE A 174 -36.91 27.47 -10.03
N HIS A 175 -37.26 27.54 -8.73
CA HIS A 175 -38.45 26.96 -8.10
C HIS A 175 -39.76 27.64 -8.54
N GLY A 176 -39.70 28.80 -9.19
CA GLY A 176 -40.90 29.49 -9.71
C GLY A 176 -41.25 29.18 -11.17
N LEU A 177 -40.32 28.64 -11.96
CA LEU A 177 -40.52 28.45 -13.41
C LEU A 177 -40.27 27.02 -13.93
N ALA A 178 -39.69 26.11 -13.12
CA ALA A 178 -39.47 24.70 -13.51
C ALA A 178 -40.27 23.68 -12.65
N MET A 179 -41.14 24.15 -11.74
CA MET A 179 -41.82 23.33 -10.73
C MET A 179 -42.95 22.42 -11.25
N ASP A 180 -43.54 22.70 -12.41
CA ASP A 180 -44.71 21.91 -12.83
C ASP A 180 -44.39 20.68 -13.69
N THR A 181 -43.13 20.47 -14.12
CA THR A 181 -42.78 19.28 -14.94
C THR A 181 -41.44 18.62 -14.62
N LYS A 182 -40.54 19.25 -13.85
CA LYS A 182 -39.17 18.72 -13.61
C LYS A 182 -39.07 17.77 -12.39
N ASP A 183 -39.89 17.96 -11.36
CA ASP A 183 -39.84 17.13 -10.15
C ASP A 183 -40.41 15.73 -10.36
N GLU A 184 -41.44 15.58 -11.19
CA GLU A 184 -41.92 14.25 -11.59
C GLU A 184 -40.88 13.51 -12.44
N MET A 185 -40.20 14.21 -13.34
CA MET A 185 -39.20 13.60 -14.22
C MET A 185 -37.91 13.24 -13.47
N GLN A 186 -37.44 14.09 -12.56
CA GLN A 186 -36.30 13.76 -11.68
C GLN A 186 -36.65 12.66 -10.68
N GLY A 187 -37.86 12.66 -10.12
CA GLY A 187 -38.34 11.57 -9.28
C GLY A 187 -38.44 10.25 -10.04
N ALA A 188 -38.97 10.26 -11.27
CA ALA A 188 -39.05 9.09 -12.12
C ALA A 188 -37.67 8.58 -12.56
N MET A 189 -36.74 9.47 -12.89
CA MET A 189 -35.36 9.14 -13.25
C MET A 189 -34.60 8.57 -12.07
N GLN A 190 -34.69 9.17 -10.88
CA GLN A 190 -34.05 8.64 -9.66
C GLN A 190 -34.61 7.26 -9.27
N ARG A 191 -35.93 7.05 -9.40
CA ARG A 191 -36.54 5.72 -9.18
C ARG A 191 -36.03 4.70 -10.20
N THR A 192 -35.86 5.09 -11.45
CA THR A 192 -35.38 4.20 -12.53
C THR A 192 -33.91 3.85 -12.35
N VAL A 193 -33.06 4.85 -12.06
CA VAL A 193 -31.63 4.67 -11.77
C VAL A 193 -31.46 3.82 -10.50
N ARG A 194 -32.24 4.07 -9.44
CA ARG A 194 -32.21 3.24 -8.23
C ARG A 194 -32.53 1.79 -8.55
N LYS A 195 -33.61 1.51 -9.30
CA LYS A 195 -33.97 0.14 -9.70
C LYS A 195 -32.88 -0.52 -10.55
N TYR A 196 -32.25 0.23 -11.46
CA TYR A 196 -31.15 -0.30 -12.28
C TYR A 196 -29.90 -0.58 -11.44
N LEU A 197 -29.53 0.32 -10.53
CA LEU A 197 -28.37 0.14 -9.67
C LEU A 197 -28.59 -0.97 -8.65
N GLU A 198 -29.80 -1.10 -8.08
CA GLU A 198 -30.18 -2.23 -7.23
C GLU A 198 -29.99 -3.56 -7.97
N ARG A 199 -30.51 -3.68 -9.20
CA ARG A 199 -30.30 -4.87 -10.05
C ARG A 199 -28.84 -5.10 -10.39
N ALA A 200 -28.09 -4.05 -10.70
CA ALA A 200 -26.66 -4.16 -11.00
C ALA A 200 -25.87 -4.62 -9.77
N LEU A 201 -26.20 -4.10 -8.60
CA LEU A 201 -25.57 -4.49 -7.34
C LEU A 201 -25.95 -5.91 -6.92
N ASP A 202 -27.16 -6.36 -7.21
CA ASP A 202 -27.54 -7.78 -7.04
C ASP A 202 -26.69 -8.68 -7.94
N VAL A 203 -26.51 -8.31 -9.21
CA VAL A 203 -25.61 -9.05 -10.13
C VAL A 203 -24.16 -9.03 -9.64
N VAL A 204 -23.68 -7.91 -9.09
CA VAL A 204 -22.34 -7.82 -8.49
C VAL A 204 -22.25 -8.67 -7.23
N ALA A 205 -23.29 -8.70 -6.40
CA ALA A 205 -23.38 -9.52 -5.20
C ALA A 205 -23.26 -11.00 -5.58
N ASP A 206 -24.04 -11.44 -6.55
CA ASP A 206 -23.98 -12.81 -7.04
C ASP A 206 -22.61 -13.13 -7.63
N ARG A 207 -22.04 -12.24 -8.46
CA ARG A 207 -20.66 -12.43 -8.97
C ARG A 207 -19.62 -12.46 -7.86
N LEU A 208 -19.79 -11.65 -6.81
CA LEU A 208 -18.89 -11.62 -5.66
C LEU A 208 -18.99 -12.92 -4.87
N LYS A 209 -20.21 -13.44 -4.62
CA LYS A 209 -20.43 -14.76 -4.00
C LYS A 209 -19.72 -15.85 -4.80
N HIS A 210 -19.94 -15.90 -6.11
CA HIS A 210 -19.30 -16.88 -6.98
C HIS A 210 -17.78 -16.71 -7.04
N SER A 211 -17.27 -15.48 -7.03
CA SER A 211 -15.81 -15.21 -7.06
C SER A 211 -15.12 -15.46 -5.72
N LEU A 212 -15.82 -15.37 -4.59
CA LEU A 212 -15.29 -15.67 -3.26
C LEU A 212 -15.38 -17.16 -2.92
N LYS A 213 -16.38 -17.84 -3.47
CA LYS A 213 -16.53 -19.28 -3.36
C LYS A 213 -15.47 -19.99 -4.18
N ASP A 214 -14.95 -21.03 -3.59
CA ASP A 214 -14.05 -21.96 -4.24
C ASP A 214 -14.74 -23.31 -4.30
N ARG A 215 -14.68 -23.98 -5.45
CA ARG A 215 -15.23 -25.32 -5.66
C ARG A 215 -14.77 -26.33 -4.62
N HIS A 216 -13.57 -26.16 -4.05
CA HIS A 216 -12.99 -27.04 -3.04
C HIS A 216 -13.27 -26.62 -1.59
N MET A 217 -13.89 -25.45 -1.38
CA MET A 217 -14.23 -24.95 -0.05
C MET A 217 -15.30 -25.85 0.63
N PRO A 218 -15.20 -26.11 1.95
CA PRO A 218 -16.24 -26.83 2.68
C PRO A 218 -17.60 -26.12 2.61
N PHE A 219 -18.68 -26.92 2.51
CA PHE A 219 -20.05 -26.41 2.34
C PHE A 219 -20.49 -25.44 3.44
N TYR A 220 -20.09 -25.70 4.70
CA TYR A 220 -20.41 -24.81 5.83
C TYR A 220 -19.82 -23.41 5.64
N LEU A 221 -18.62 -23.30 5.06
CA LEU A 221 -17.96 -22.01 4.87
C LEU A 221 -18.53 -21.28 3.66
N GLN A 222 -18.86 -22.01 2.58
CA GLN A 222 -19.57 -21.42 1.44
C GLN A 222 -20.91 -20.80 1.90
N SER A 223 -21.65 -21.50 2.76
CA SER A 223 -22.91 -21.02 3.34
C SER A 223 -22.70 -19.78 4.23
N ASN A 224 -21.64 -19.74 5.03
CA ASN A 224 -21.32 -18.57 5.85
C ASN A 224 -20.90 -17.36 5.02
N ILE A 225 -20.17 -17.56 3.90
CA ILE A 225 -19.83 -16.48 2.97
C ILE A 225 -21.09 -15.95 2.30
N ASP A 226 -22.01 -16.81 1.90
CA ASP A 226 -23.30 -16.38 1.36
C ASP A 226 -24.06 -15.50 2.35
N LEU A 227 -24.20 -15.99 3.60
CA LEU A 227 -24.88 -15.25 4.66
C LEU A 227 -24.19 -13.90 4.94
N ALA A 228 -22.86 -13.88 4.99
CA ALA A 228 -22.08 -12.66 5.22
C ALA A 228 -22.25 -11.67 4.06
N VAL A 229 -22.13 -12.12 2.80
CA VAL A 229 -22.33 -11.24 1.64
C VAL A 229 -23.76 -10.72 1.64
N ASP A 230 -24.76 -11.56 1.91
CA ASP A 230 -26.17 -11.13 2.00
C ASP A 230 -26.43 -10.14 3.13
N GLN A 231 -25.73 -10.29 4.26
CA GLN A 231 -25.83 -9.37 5.38
C GLN A 231 -25.12 -8.03 5.12
N PHE A 232 -23.96 -8.03 4.46
CA PHE A 232 -23.17 -6.82 4.20
C PHE A 232 -23.57 -6.09 2.90
N MET A 233 -24.21 -6.77 1.94
CA MET A 233 -24.57 -6.18 0.67
C MET A 233 -25.50 -4.96 0.83
N PRO A 234 -26.50 -4.92 1.73
CA PRO A 234 -27.30 -3.71 1.98
C PRO A 234 -26.44 -2.49 2.36
N ASP A 235 -25.45 -2.68 3.22
CA ASP A 235 -24.57 -1.58 3.67
C ASP A 235 -23.64 -1.13 2.54
N VAL A 236 -23.06 -2.08 1.79
CA VAL A 236 -22.25 -1.80 0.60
C VAL A 236 -23.09 -1.08 -0.46
N LYS A 237 -24.35 -1.47 -0.64
CA LYS A 237 -25.28 -0.78 -1.54
C LYS A 237 -25.43 0.67 -1.10
N VAL A 238 -25.72 0.94 0.16
CA VAL A 238 -25.88 2.32 0.67
C VAL A 238 -24.61 3.16 0.43
N GLU A 239 -23.44 2.60 0.69
CA GLU A 239 -22.17 3.32 0.52
C GLU A 239 -21.79 3.53 -0.95
N ILE A 240 -22.05 2.54 -1.82
CA ILE A 240 -21.90 2.70 -3.27
C ILE A 240 -22.91 3.73 -3.77
N PHE A 241 -24.19 3.68 -3.38
CA PHE A 241 -25.17 4.71 -3.71
C PHE A 241 -24.71 6.11 -3.31
N ARG A 242 -24.06 6.24 -2.15
CA ARG A 242 -23.46 7.49 -1.69
C ARG A 242 -22.34 7.97 -2.63
N LYS A 243 -21.43 7.09 -3.05
CA LYS A 243 -20.27 7.41 -3.91
C LYS A 243 -20.57 7.51 -5.40
N THR A 244 -21.48 6.70 -5.93
CA THR A 244 -21.85 6.72 -7.36
C THR A 244 -22.65 7.98 -7.69
N ARG A 245 -23.37 8.56 -6.71
CA ARG A 245 -23.99 9.89 -6.84
C ARG A 245 -22.95 10.97 -7.17
N ASP A 246 -21.71 10.82 -6.69
CA ASP A 246 -20.62 11.76 -6.96
C ASP A 246 -19.96 11.51 -8.34
N LEU A 247 -19.98 10.25 -8.82
CA LEU A 247 -19.33 9.83 -10.07
C LEU A 247 -20.19 10.03 -11.34
N PHE A 248 -21.51 10.09 -11.24
CA PHE A 248 -22.41 10.33 -12.39
C PHE A 248 -22.35 11.77 -12.95
N THR A 249 -21.30 12.55 -12.63
CA THR A 249 -21.02 13.86 -13.23
C THR A 249 -19.94 13.81 -14.32
N GLN A 250 -19.33 12.65 -14.59
CA GLN A 250 -18.33 12.50 -15.67
C GLN A 250 -18.70 11.36 -16.62
N ASP A 251 -19.12 11.75 -17.81
CA ASP A 251 -19.39 10.85 -18.94
C ASP A 251 -18.08 10.31 -19.53
N SER A 252 -18.03 9.00 -19.80
CA SER A 252 -17.10 8.44 -20.79
C SER A 252 -17.64 7.13 -21.39
N ALA A 253 -17.59 7.10 -22.72
CA ALA A 253 -18.04 6.02 -23.59
C ALA A 253 -17.04 4.84 -23.60
N ALA A 254 -17.57 3.62 -23.70
CA ALA A 254 -16.80 2.37 -23.70
C ALA A 254 -16.40 1.92 -25.11
N GLN A 255 -15.20 1.35 -25.24
CA GLN A 255 -14.72 0.62 -26.42
C GLN A 255 -14.32 -0.84 -26.08
N PRO A 256 -14.32 -1.76 -27.07
CA PRO A 256 -14.12 -3.19 -26.86
C PRO A 256 -12.64 -3.61 -26.77
N VAL A 257 -12.39 -4.69 -26.02
CA VAL A 257 -11.08 -5.21 -25.61
C VAL A 257 -10.55 -6.29 -26.57
N PRO A 258 -9.26 -6.29 -26.96
CA PRO A 258 -8.65 -7.39 -27.72
C PRO A 258 -8.12 -8.52 -26.83
N ALA A 259 -8.18 -9.74 -27.37
CA ALA A 259 -7.80 -11.00 -26.70
C ALA A 259 -6.28 -11.20 -26.61
N LEU A 260 -5.85 -11.80 -25.49
CA LEU A 260 -4.46 -12.08 -25.10
C LEU A 260 -3.84 -13.25 -25.91
N THR A 261 -2.63 -13.02 -26.41
CA THR A 261 -1.78 -14.03 -27.07
C THR A 261 -0.95 -14.78 -26.02
N GLU A 262 -1.16 -16.09 -25.90
CA GLU A 262 -0.28 -16.98 -25.13
C GLU A 262 1.10 -17.09 -25.80
N ILE A 263 2.16 -16.79 -25.05
CA ILE A 263 3.54 -17.04 -25.48
C ILE A 263 3.84 -18.52 -25.20
N ALA A 264 4.18 -19.25 -26.25
CA ALA A 264 4.56 -20.66 -26.17
C ALA A 264 5.93 -20.84 -25.49
N ASP A 265 5.94 -21.50 -24.33
CA ASP A 265 7.15 -21.82 -23.57
C ASP A 265 7.97 -22.91 -24.25
N GLY A 266 9.23 -22.59 -24.60
CA GLY A 266 10.21 -23.56 -25.07
C GLY A 266 10.67 -24.51 -23.95
N VAL A 267 10.65 -25.81 -24.22
CA VAL A 267 11.03 -26.87 -23.28
C VAL A 267 12.52 -26.77 -22.91
N ARG A 268 12.85 -26.18 -21.76
CA ARG A 268 14.20 -26.21 -21.20
C ARG A 268 14.45 -27.51 -20.43
N GLN A 269 15.51 -28.23 -20.78
CA GLN A 269 15.98 -29.39 -20.01
C GLN A 269 16.49 -28.92 -18.63
N LEU A 270 15.70 -29.14 -17.58
CA LEU A 270 16.04 -28.76 -16.21
C LEU A 270 16.91 -29.82 -15.52
N SER A 271 17.95 -29.35 -14.83
CA SER A 271 18.76 -30.10 -13.85
C SER A 271 17.90 -30.73 -12.76
N ILE A 272 18.35 -31.85 -12.17
CA ILE A 272 17.69 -32.56 -11.06
C ILE A 272 17.37 -31.61 -9.90
N PHE A 273 18.29 -30.68 -9.58
CA PHE A 273 18.07 -29.66 -8.56
C PHE A 273 16.95 -28.69 -8.91
N GLY A 274 16.81 -28.35 -10.20
CA GLY A 274 15.71 -27.52 -10.71
C GLY A 274 14.36 -28.21 -10.53
N ARG A 275 14.27 -29.51 -10.80
CA ARG A 275 13.04 -30.30 -10.60
C ARG A 275 12.66 -30.39 -9.12
N LEU A 276 13.62 -30.65 -8.24
CA LEU A 276 13.36 -30.71 -6.78
C LEU A 276 12.91 -29.34 -6.26
N ARG A 277 13.60 -28.26 -6.65
CA ARG A 277 13.22 -26.89 -6.32
C ARG A 277 11.80 -26.58 -6.81
N GLY A 278 11.51 -26.87 -8.08
CA GLY A 278 10.20 -26.66 -8.69
C GLY A 278 9.10 -27.41 -7.96
N HIS A 279 9.32 -28.68 -7.63
CA HIS A 279 8.37 -29.50 -6.86
C HIS A 279 8.07 -28.88 -5.49
N ILE A 280 9.10 -28.56 -4.69
CA ILE A 280 8.92 -28.01 -3.36
C ILE A 280 8.21 -26.65 -3.43
N LEU A 281 8.66 -25.76 -4.31
CA LEU A 281 8.08 -24.41 -4.44
C LEU A 281 6.65 -24.44 -4.99
N TYR A 282 6.37 -25.29 -5.97
CA TYR A 282 5.03 -25.49 -6.53
C TYR A 282 4.05 -26.00 -5.48
N HIS A 283 4.47 -26.96 -4.66
CA HIS A 283 3.58 -27.50 -3.62
C HIS A 283 3.34 -26.50 -2.49
N ILE A 284 4.30 -25.63 -2.14
CA ILE A 284 4.12 -24.66 -1.04
C ILE A 284 3.41 -23.39 -1.51
N PHE A 285 3.74 -22.89 -2.70
CA PHE A 285 3.20 -21.65 -3.28
C PHE A 285 2.76 -21.86 -4.74
N PRO A 286 1.73 -22.69 -4.98
CA PRO A 286 1.24 -22.95 -6.33
C PRO A 286 0.63 -21.69 -6.95
N HIS A 287 0.79 -21.55 -8.27
CA HIS A 287 0.18 -20.47 -9.05
C HIS A 287 -1.25 -20.78 -9.54
N ASP A 288 -1.64 -22.05 -9.48
CA ASP A 288 -2.82 -22.65 -10.12
C ASP A 288 -3.66 -23.47 -9.13
N LYS A 289 -3.41 -23.34 -7.83
CA LYS A 289 -4.21 -23.99 -6.79
C LYS A 289 -4.73 -22.93 -5.83
N SER A 290 -6.01 -23.07 -5.52
CA SER A 290 -6.61 -22.32 -4.44
C SER A 290 -6.15 -22.82 -3.07
N ILE A 291 -6.38 -22.02 -2.02
CA ILE A 291 -5.98 -22.38 -0.65
C ILE A 291 -6.66 -23.67 -0.19
N TRP A 292 -7.93 -23.87 -0.55
CA TRP A 292 -8.67 -25.09 -0.21
C TRP A 292 -8.16 -26.31 -0.96
N MET A 293 -7.71 -26.12 -2.20
CA MET A 293 -7.05 -27.18 -2.96
C MET A 293 -5.66 -27.50 -2.35
N CYS A 294 -4.91 -26.51 -1.88
CA CYS A 294 -3.66 -26.72 -1.15
C CYS A 294 -3.86 -27.53 0.15
N PHE A 295 -4.94 -27.30 0.90
CA PHE A 295 -5.24 -28.10 2.10
C PHE A 295 -5.52 -29.58 1.80
N ARG A 296 -5.92 -29.92 0.57
CA ARG A 296 -6.10 -31.31 0.14
C ARG A 296 -4.81 -31.94 -0.37
N ASP A 297 -3.79 -31.13 -0.66
CA ASP A 297 -2.50 -31.58 -1.13
C ASP A 297 -1.65 -32.05 0.07
N PRO A 298 -1.34 -33.35 0.19
CA PRO A 298 -0.61 -33.87 1.35
C PRO A 298 0.80 -33.27 1.43
N TRP A 299 1.43 -32.94 0.31
CA TRP A 299 2.77 -32.35 0.29
C TRP A 299 2.78 -30.94 0.85
N TRP A 300 1.73 -30.16 0.59
CA TRP A 300 1.59 -28.82 1.18
C TRP A 300 1.52 -28.91 2.71
N ILE A 301 0.74 -29.86 3.25
CA ILE A 301 0.65 -30.10 4.69
C ILE A 301 2.01 -30.54 5.25
N ILE A 302 2.66 -31.53 4.64
CA ILE A 302 3.96 -32.05 5.10
C ILE A 302 4.99 -30.93 5.17
N TYR A 303 5.16 -30.17 4.08
CA TYR A 303 6.11 -29.05 4.01
C TYR A 303 5.75 -27.91 4.97
N GLY A 304 4.46 -27.62 5.15
CA GLY A 304 3.98 -26.65 6.13
C GLY A 304 4.29 -27.07 7.57
N CYS A 305 4.01 -28.34 7.91
CA CYS A 305 4.27 -28.90 9.23
C CYS A 305 5.77 -28.90 9.57
N ILE A 306 6.64 -29.25 8.62
CA ILE A 306 8.11 -29.21 8.81
C ILE A 306 8.56 -27.82 9.27
N GLY A 307 7.99 -26.75 8.68
CA GLY A 307 8.31 -25.36 9.03
C GLY A 307 7.85 -24.91 10.42
N ILE A 308 6.95 -25.65 11.07
CA ILE A 308 6.41 -25.33 12.40
C ILE A 308 7.23 -26.00 13.52
N PHE A 309 8.00 -27.06 13.21
CA PHE A 309 8.81 -27.73 14.23
C PHE A 309 9.96 -26.84 14.73
N PRO A 310 10.19 -26.73 16.05
CA PRO A 310 11.08 -25.70 16.62
C PRO A 310 12.56 -25.81 16.21
N VAL A 311 13.07 -27.02 15.94
CA VAL A 311 14.46 -27.25 15.52
C VAL A 311 14.57 -27.44 14.02
N VAL A 312 13.77 -28.37 13.47
CA VAL A 312 13.79 -28.68 12.02
C VAL A 312 13.28 -27.51 11.19
N GLY A 313 12.29 -26.77 11.70
CA GLY A 313 11.71 -25.62 11.03
C GLY A 313 12.73 -24.52 10.76
N GLN A 314 13.71 -24.31 11.63
CA GLN A 314 14.76 -23.29 11.44
C GLN A 314 15.62 -23.58 10.20
N LEU A 315 16.09 -24.83 10.09
CA LEU A 315 16.85 -25.29 8.91
C LEU A 315 15.98 -25.30 7.66
N TRP A 316 14.71 -25.68 7.80
CA TRP A 316 13.75 -25.67 6.72
C TRP A 316 13.52 -24.26 6.15
N TRP A 317 13.34 -23.26 7.01
CA TRP A 317 13.15 -21.88 6.55
C TRP A 317 14.41 -21.28 5.94
N LEU A 318 15.61 -21.63 6.45
CA LEU A 318 16.87 -21.30 5.79
C LEU A 318 16.93 -21.93 4.39
N PHE A 319 16.59 -23.21 4.28
CA PHE A 319 16.54 -23.91 3.00
C PHE A 319 15.53 -23.24 2.04
N LEU A 320 14.31 -22.93 2.51
CA LEU A 320 13.32 -22.18 1.74
C LEU A 320 13.85 -20.83 1.28
N PHE A 321 14.52 -20.09 2.15
CA PHE A 321 15.14 -18.81 1.79
C PHE A 321 16.16 -18.97 0.65
N LEU A 322 16.98 -20.03 0.68
CA LEU A 322 17.97 -20.29 -0.36
C LEU A 322 17.31 -20.61 -1.71
N ILE A 323 16.31 -21.49 -1.74
CA ILE A 323 15.67 -21.92 -2.98
C ILE A 323 14.68 -20.90 -3.55
N LYS A 324 14.09 -20.05 -2.70
CA LYS A 324 13.05 -19.12 -3.11
C LYS A 324 13.62 -18.01 -4.00
N ASP A 325 12.81 -17.60 -4.96
CA ASP A 325 13.11 -16.45 -5.80
C ASP A 325 13.08 -15.17 -4.95
N LYS A 326 14.21 -14.48 -4.93
CA LYS A 326 14.41 -13.25 -4.16
C LYS A 326 14.38 -11.99 -5.03
N THR A 327 14.07 -12.16 -6.32
CA THR A 327 13.91 -11.06 -7.28
C THR A 327 12.47 -10.56 -7.28
N ASP A 328 11.50 -11.45 -7.06
CA ASP A 328 10.08 -11.10 -6.98
C ASP A 328 9.67 -10.59 -5.59
N GLU A 329 8.98 -9.45 -5.58
CA GLU A 329 8.53 -8.78 -4.36
C GLU A 329 7.50 -9.58 -3.57
N HIS A 330 6.50 -10.15 -4.26
CA HIS A 330 5.42 -10.88 -3.61
C HIS A 330 5.96 -12.15 -2.94
N GLN A 331 6.86 -12.85 -3.61
CA GLN A 331 7.53 -14.04 -3.07
C GLN A 331 8.32 -13.70 -1.80
N LEU A 332 9.08 -12.61 -1.82
CA LEU A 332 9.85 -12.19 -0.65
C LEU A 332 8.94 -11.73 0.52
N CYS A 333 7.89 -10.96 0.24
CA CYS A 333 6.86 -10.59 1.22
C CYS A 333 6.21 -11.82 1.86
N GLN A 334 5.80 -12.80 1.04
CA GLN A 334 5.21 -14.04 1.53
C GLN A 334 6.19 -14.86 2.38
N PHE A 335 7.49 -14.82 2.07
CA PHE A 335 8.51 -15.45 2.89
C PHE A 335 8.61 -14.79 4.27
N ILE A 336 8.73 -13.45 4.33
CA ILE A 336 8.82 -12.71 5.59
C ILE A 336 7.60 -12.98 6.47
N VAL A 337 6.39 -12.84 5.90
CA VAL A 337 5.13 -13.08 6.60
C VAL A 337 5.01 -14.54 7.05
N GLY A 338 5.36 -15.50 6.19
CA GLY A 338 5.35 -16.92 6.52
C GLY A 338 6.32 -17.29 7.63
N PHE A 339 7.54 -16.79 7.53
CA PHE A 339 8.59 -17.02 8.51
C PHE A 339 8.19 -16.46 9.88
N LYS A 340 7.69 -15.23 9.93
CA LYS A 340 7.23 -14.58 11.17
C LYS A 340 6.00 -15.25 11.78
N ALA A 341 5.04 -15.66 10.96
CA ALA A 341 3.90 -16.43 11.44
C ALA A 341 4.34 -17.79 12.04
N ALA A 342 5.26 -18.50 11.38
CA ALA A 342 5.83 -19.73 11.93
C ALA A 342 6.64 -19.47 13.20
N GLN A 343 7.35 -18.34 13.28
CA GLN A 343 8.06 -17.90 14.48
C GLN A 343 7.11 -17.65 15.66
N PHE A 344 5.96 -17.02 15.41
CA PHE A 344 4.91 -16.81 16.40
C PHE A 344 4.37 -18.13 16.95
N VAL A 345 4.06 -19.09 16.08
CA VAL A 345 3.53 -20.40 16.50
C VAL A 345 4.59 -21.21 17.25
N SER A 346 5.79 -21.36 16.67
CA SER A 346 6.85 -22.24 17.20
C SER A 346 7.64 -21.64 18.37
N LEU A 347 8.14 -20.40 18.22
CA LEU A 347 8.91 -19.74 19.28
C LEU A 347 8.01 -19.00 20.28
N GLY A 348 6.81 -18.59 19.89
CA GLY A 348 5.83 -18.01 20.81
C GLY A 348 5.02 -19.11 21.49
N LEU A 349 3.92 -19.53 20.87
CA LEU A 349 2.90 -20.39 21.50
C LEU A 349 3.45 -21.72 22.00
N PHE A 350 4.17 -22.48 21.16
CA PHE A 350 4.71 -23.77 21.56
C PHE A 350 5.80 -23.63 22.62
N SER A 351 6.68 -22.63 22.54
CA SER A 351 7.68 -22.43 23.59
C SER A 351 7.03 -22.00 24.92
N VAL A 352 5.96 -21.21 24.91
CA VAL A 352 5.19 -20.95 26.14
C VAL A 352 4.66 -22.26 26.72
N ALA A 353 3.96 -23.07 25.91
CA ALA A 353 3.38 -24.34 26.35
C ALA A 353 4.45 -25.31 26.91
N PHE A 354 5.57 -25.47 26.20
CA PHE A 354 6.68 -26.32 26.66
C PHE A 354 7.36 -25.78 27.92
N GLY A 355 7.59 -24.46 27.99
CA GLY A 355 8.18 -23.81 29.16
C GLY A 355 7.33 -24.01 30.41
N VAL A 356 6.03 -23.73 30.31
CA VAL A 356 5.06 -23.95 31.40
C VAL A 356 5.00 -25.42 31.79
N SER A 357 4.93 -26.34 30.81
CA SER A 357 4.90 -27.78 31.10
C SER A 357 6.13 -28.26 31.86
N ARG A 358 7.32 -27.72 31.55
CA ARG A 358 8.56 -28.04 32.29
C ARG A 358 8.55 -27.48 33.71
N TYR A 359 8.05 -26.25 33.90
CA TYR A 359 7.89 -25.70 35.24
C TYR A 359 6.91 -26.52 36.08
N ILE A 360 5.75 -26.90 35.53
CA ILE A 360 4.77 -27.74 36.23
C ILE A 360 5.40 -29.07 36.62
N LYS A 361 6.09 -29.75 35.69
CA LYS A 361 6.77 -31.02 35.99
C LYS A 361 7.80 -30.88 37.12
N CYS A 362 8.58 -29.80 37.11
CA CYS A 362 9.50 -29.55 38.21
C CYS A 362 8.76 -29.33 39.54
N ILE A 363 7.77 -28.43 39.58
CA ILE A 363 7.04 -28.09 40.81
C ILE A 363 6.41 -29.36 41.41
N VAL A 364 5.81 -30.21 40.57
CA VAL A 364 5.21 -31.49 40.99
C VAL A 364 6.26 -32.48 41.51
N SER A 365 7.49 -32.47 40.99
CA SER A 365 8.57 -33.34 41.50
C SER A 365 9.11 -32.92 42.88
N GLY A 366 8.68 -31.77 43.42
CA GLY A 366 8.88 -31.39 44.82
C GLY A 366 10.30 -30.98 45.22
N ALA A 367 11.26 -30.96 44.29
CA ALA A 367 12.64 -30.56 44.56
C ALA A 367 13.04 -29.32 43.75
N LEU A 368 13.50 -28.27 44.43
CA LEU A 368 14.03 -27.06 43.80
C LEU A 368 15.22 -27.38 42.86
N GLU A 369 16.04 -28.36 43.22
CA GLU A 369 17.16 -28.82 42.39
C GLU A 369 16.69 -29.42 41.05
N SER A 370 15.52 -30.07 41.01
CA SER A 370 14.95 -30.55 39.75
C SER A 370 14.57 -29.39 38.81
N CYS A 371 14.23 -28.20 39.33
CA CYS A 371 13.95 -27.01 38.49
C CYS A 371 15.22 -26.44 37.89
N ARG A 372 16.32 -26.50 38.65
CA ARG A 372 17.63 -26.03 38.21
C ARG A 372 18.13 -26.83 37.00
N GLU A 373 17.88 -28.14 36.99
CA GLU A 373 18.33 -29.05 35.93
C GLU A 373 17.32 -29.18 34.77
N TYR A 374 16.03 -29.38 35.09
CA TYR A 374 15.00 -29.69 34.10
C TYR A 374 14.11 -28.50 33.71
N GLY A 375 14.34 -27.33 34.31
CA GLY A 375 13.66 -26.09 33.93
C GLY A 375 13.88 -25.73 32.46
N PRO A 376 13.05 -24.83 31.91
CA PRO A 376 13.29 -24.33 30.56
C PRO A 376 14.59 -23.52 30.55
N ALA A 377 15.51 -23.91 29.68
CA ALA A 377 16.81 -23.29 29.53
C ALA A 377 17.13 -23.10 28.06
N LEU A 378 17.66 -21.92 27.69
CA LEU A 378 18.15 -21.69 26.34
C LEU A 378 19.52 -22.39 26.16
N GLN A 379 19.57 -23.39 25.29
CA GLN A 379 20.82 -24.03 24.89
C GLN A 379 21.59 -23.15 23.89
N PRO A 380 22.95 -23.22 23.84
CA PRO A 380 23.75 -22.41 22.93
C PRO A 380 23.38 -22.57 21.46
N TRP A 381 23.11 -23.80 21.01
CA TRP A 381 22.69 -24.08 19.65
C TRP A 381 21.36 -23.40 19.28
N ASN A 382 20.39 -23.43 20.20
CA ASN A 382 19.12 -22.72 20.02
C ASN A 382 19.31 -21.20 19.96
N ALA A 383 20.29 -20.66 20.67
CA ALA A 383 20.66 -19.25 20.60
C ALA A 383 21.29 -18.89 19.24
N SER A 384 22.19 -19.74 18.72
CA SER A 384 22.78 -19.56 17.38
C SER A 384 21.71 -19.55 16.30
N PHE A 385 20.77 -20.50 16.34
CA PHE A 385 19.65 -20.49 15.41
C PHE A 385 18.73 -19.31 15.59
N PHE A 386 18.48 -18.87 16.82
CA PHE A 386 17.70 -17.67 17.07
C PHE A 386 18.31 -16.44 16.39
N ILE A 387 19.63 -16.26 16.51
CA ILE A 387 20.36 -15.18 15.84
C ILE A 387 20.27 -15.33 14.31
N LEU A 388 20.42 -16.55 13.79
CA LEU A 388 20.26 -16.82 12.35
C LEU A 388 18.86 -16.46 11.86
N GLN A 389 17.82 -16.77 12.64
CA GLN A 389 16.44 -16.43 12.30
C GLN A 389 16.22 -14.93 12.19
N ILE A 390 16.77 -14.16 13.16
CA ILE A 390 16.75 -12.70 13.11
C ILE A 390 17.47 -12.24 11.83
N ALA A 391 18.70 -12.71 11.60
CA ALA A 391 19.49 -12.31 10.44
C ALA A 391 18.75 -12.57 9.11
N LEU A 392 18.10 -13.73 8.95
CA LEU A 392 17.35 -14.07 7.73
C LEU A 392 16.21 -13.10 7.44
N VAL A 393 15.45 -12.72 8.47
CA VAL A 393 14.34 -11.76 8.32
C VAL A 393 14.87 -10.40 7.90
N TRP A 394 15.93 -9.93 8.54
CA TRP A 394 16.55 -8.64 8.23
C TRP A 394 17.15 -8.62 6.83
N ILE A 395 17.83 -9.70 6.40
CA ILE A 395 18.31 -9.84 5.03
C ILE A 395 17.14 -9.80 4.04
N ALA A 396 16.01 -10.45 4.36
CA ALA A 396 14.83 -10.41 3.50
C ALA A 396 14.23 -8.99 3.42
N PHE A 397 14.14 -8.26 4.54
CA PHE A 397 13.69 -6.86 4.54
C PHE A 397 14.62 -5.94 3.75
N PHE A 398 15.94 -6.04 3.95
CA PHE A 398 16.91 -5.23 3.21
C PHE A 398 16.91 -5.52 1.72
N ARG A 399 16.52 -6.73 1.30
CA ARG A 399 16.40 -7.09 -0.10
C ARG A 399 15.10 -6.61 -0.74
N LEU A 400 14.08 -6.25 0.04
CA LEU A 400 12.76 -5.89 -0.47
C LEU A 400 12.77 -4.67 -1.41
N PRO A 401 13.50 -3.58 -1.14
CA PRO A 401 13.60 -2.43 -2.05
C PRO A 401 14.27 -2.74 -3.40
N TYR A 402 15.02 -3.83 -3.48
CA TYR A 402 15.73 -4.28 -4.69
C TYR A 402 14.92 -5.27 -5.53
N THR A 403 13.67 -5.54 -5.14
CA THR A 403 12.81 -6.47 -5.87
C THR A 403 12.14 -5.82 -7.08
N VAL A 404 11.89 -6.64 -8.10
CA VAL A 404 11.23 -6.27 -9.34
C VAL A 404 9.74 -6.61 -9.21
N ARG A 405 8.86 -5.67 -9.58
CA ARG A 405 7.43 -5.98 -9.81
C ARG A 405 7.27 -6.47 -11.24
N PRO A 406 6.52 -7.56 -11.47
CA PRO A 406 6.05 -7.91 -12.80
C PRO A 406 5.31 -6.72 -13.40
N ALA A 407 5.68 -6.31 -14.62
CA ALA A 407 4.99 -5.24 -15.31
C ALA A 407 3.48 -5.55 -15.36
N GLU A 408 2.68 -4.57 -14.95
CA GLU A 408 1.25 -4.62 -15.18
C GLU A 408 1.05 -4.48 -16.69
N GLU A 409 0.38 -5.46 -17.30
CA GLU A 409 -0.13 -5.26 -18.65
C GLU A 409 -1.08 -4.07 -18.53
N LYS A 410 -0.67 -2.94 -19.10
CA LYS A 410 -1.41 -1.69 -19.06
C LYS A 410 -2.80 -1.98 -19.61
N HIS A 411 -3.79 -2.16 -18.74
CA HIS A 411 -5.16 -2.30 -19.21
C HIS A 411 -5.54 -0.93 -19.79
N PRO A 412 -5.89 -0.84 -21.09
CA PRO A 412 -6.09 0.44 -21.76
C PRO A 412 -7.25 1.28 -21.18
N LEU A 413 -8.03 0.70 -20.27
CA LEU A 413 -9.22 1.32 -19.67
C LEU A 413 -8.98 1.94 -18.28
N LEU A 414 -7.87 1.60 -17.60
CA LEU A 414 -7.54 2.27 -16.34
C LEU A 414 -6.63 3.44 -16.68
N TYR A 415 -7.22 4.63 -16.75
CA TYR A 415 -6.49 5.89 -16.88
C TYR A 415 -5.61 6.05 -15.64
N ARG A 416 -4.38 5.54 -15.75
CA ARG A 416 -3.36 5.74 -14.73
C ARG A 416 -3.11 7.24 -14.70
N THR A 417 -3.46 7.89 -13.59
CA THR A 417 -3.20 9.32 -13.45
C THR A 417 -1.70 9.56 -13.63
N SER A 418 -1.33 10.61 -14.37
CA SER A 418 0.08 10.96 -14.59
C SER A 418 0.86 11.13 -13.27
N SER A 419 0.15 11.45 -12.19
CA SER A 419 0.67 11.49 -10.82
C SER A 419 1.17 10.13 -10.31
N MET A 420 0.44 9.03 -10.58
CA MET A 420 0.87 7.66 -10.23
C MET A 420 2.06 7.17 -11.06
N GLU A 421 2.20 7.63 -12.30
CA GLU A 421 3.34 7.29 -13.16
C GLU A 421 4.60 8.07 -12.75
N ARG A 422 4.44 9.36 -12.40
CA ARG A 422 5.53 10.21 -11.90
C ARG A 422 6.03 9.76 -10.51
N ARG A 423 5.14 9.22 -9.66
CA ARG A 423 5.51 8.62 -8.36
C ARG A 423 6.30 7.31 -8.53
N GLU A 424 6.00 6.52 -9.54
CA GLU A 424 6.76 5.30 -9.86
C GLU A 424 8.15 5.56 -10.45
N GLN A 425 8.36 6.72 -11.07
CA GLN A 425 9.63 7.09 -11.72
C GLN A 425 10.74 7.58 -10.79
N ARG A 426 10.48 7.77 -9.49
CA ARG A 426 11.55 8.13 -8.54
C ARG A 426 12.41 6.89 -8.23
N VAL A 427 13.28 6.55 -9.17
CA VAL A 427 14.27 5.49 -9.02
C VAL A 427 15.46 6.07 -8.26
N PHE A 428 15.59 5.68 -7.00
CA PHE A 428 16.79 5.99 -6.23
C PHE A 428 17.91 5.05 -6.67
N ARG A 429 19.15 5.54 -6.68
CA ARG A 429 20.32 4.69 -6.88
C ARG A 429 21.07 4.62 -5.56
N ASP A 430 21.41 3.42 -5.11
CA ASP A 430 22.28 3.26 -3.95
C ASP A 430 23.73 3.66 -4.29
N ILE A 431 24.61 3.61 -3.29
CA ILE A 431 26.04 3.94 -3.43
C ILE A 431 26.75 3.01 -4.44
N PHE A 432 26.16 1.84 -4.74
CA PHE A 432 26.67 0.86 -5.69
C PHE A 432 26.01 0.97 -7.07
N GLY A 433 25.13 1.96 -7.28
CA GLY A 433 24.42 2.18 -8.54
C GLY A 433 23.22 1.25 -8.76
N ASN A 434 22.84 0.42 -7.79
CA ASN A 434 21.64 -0.42 -7.90
C ASN A 434 20.38 0.43 -7.76
N GLN A 435 19.35 0.10 -8.54
CA GLN A 435 18.06 0.75 -8.46
C GLN A 435 17.30 0.31 -7.20
N LEU A 436 16.91 1.30 -6.40
CA LEU A 436 16.19 1.13 -5.15
C LEU A 436 14.78 1.68 -5.31
N HIS A 437 13.79 0.83 -5.04
CA HIS A 437 12.39 1.20 -5.07
C HIS A 437 11.83 1.21 -3.64
N LEU A 438 11.76 2.39 -3.01
CA LEU A 438 11.25 2.57 -1.64
C LEU A 438 9.75 2.21 -1.51
N ASN A 439 9.02 2.30 -2.62
CA ASN A 439 7.60 1.96 -2.69
C ASN A 439 7.30 0.43 -2.69
N ARG A 440 8.31 -0.41 -2.49
CA ARG A 440 8.16 -1.88 -2.41
C ARG A 440 7.82 -2.32 -0.98
N GLY A 441 7.03 -3.38 -0.86
CA GLY A 441 6.60 -3.98 0.41
C GLY A 441 5.32 -3.43 1.01
N GLY A 442 4.82 -2.27 0.57
CA GLY A 442 3.57 -1.69 1.09
C GLY A 442 3.59 -1.53 2.61
N TYR A 443 2.54 -1.99 3.30
CA TYR A 443 2.49 -1.94 4.77
C TYR A 443 3.54 -2.84 5.45
N LEU A 444 4.11 -3.81 4.74
CA LEU A 444 5.14 -4.68 5.32
C LEU A 444 6.41 -3.89 5.69
N MET A 445 6.70 -2.79 5.00
CA MET A 445 7.81 -1.90 5.37
C MET A 445 7.55 -1.18 6.69
N LYS A 446 6.30 -0.82 7.01
CA LYS A 446 5.94 -0.29 8.34
C LYS A 446 6.14 -1.35 9.43
N LEU A 447 5.83 -2.61 9.12
CA LEU A 447 6.12 -3.73 10.03
C LEU A 447 7.62 -3.99 10.22
N CYS A 448 8.48 -3.63 9.26
CA CYS A 448 9.93 -3.65 9.46
C CYS A 448 10.36 -2.69 10.59
N GLY A 449 9.73 -1.51 10.67
CA GLY A 449 9.93 -0.58 11.78
C GLY A 449 9.51 -1.18 13.12
N TYR A 450 8.31 -1.76 13.19
CA TYR A 450 7.82 -2.47 14.38
C TYR A 450 8.76 -3.63 14.81
N GLU A 451 9.25 -4.40 13.84
CA GLU A 451 10.19 -5.49 14.06
C GLU A 451 11.52 -4.97 14.63
N THR A 452 11.98 -3.82 14.16
CA THR A 452 13.20 -3.18 14.67
C THR A 452 13.03 -2.72 16.11
N VAL A 453 11.89 -2.11 16.45
CA VAL A 453 11.59 -1.73 17.83
C VAL A 453 11.54 -2.97 18.73
N SER A 454 10.86 -4.03 18.28
CA SER A 454 10.77 -5.31 18.99
C SER A 454 12.15 -5.93 19.24
N PHE A 455 13.03 -5.91 18.23
CA PHE A 455 14.42 -6.36 18.36
C PHE A 455 15.20 -5.49 19.34
N GLY A 456 15.05 -4.16 19.28
CA GLY A 456 15.66 -3.22 20.22
C GLY A 456 15.30 -3.52 21.67
N ILE A 457 14.00 -3.71 21.96
CA ILE A 457 13.51 -4.11 23.30
C ILE A 457 14.18 -5.41 23.77
N VAL A 458 14.27 -6.41 22.90
CA VAL A 458 14.88 -7.70 23.22
C VAL A 458 16.36 -7.59 23.52
N VAL A 459 17.10 -6.80 22.74
CA VAL A 459 18.53 -6.55 22.96
C VAL A 459 18.75 -5.81 24.28
N SER A 460 17.92 -4.80 24.59
CA SER A 460 17.98 -4.08 25.87
C SER A 460 17.73 -5.01 27.06
N LEU A 461 16.70 -5.86 26.99
CA LEU A 461 16.42 -6.84 28.05
C LEU A 461 17.52 -7.90 28.18
N ALA A 462 18.09 -8.35 27.06
CA ALA A 462 19.25 -9.25 27.08
C ALA A 462 20.46 -8.61 27.79
N ALA A 463 20.74 -7.34 27.52
CA ALA A 463 21.81 -6.60 28.19
C ALA A 463 21.56 -6.47 29.70
N VAL A 464 20.32 -6.20 30.11
CA VAL A 464 19.91 -6.18 31.53
C VAL A 464 20.14 -7.54 32.19
N ILE A 465 19.72 -8.64 31.57
CA ILE A 465 19.94 -10.01 32.08
C ILE A 465 21.44 -10.33 32.25
N LEU A 466 22.29 -9.83 31.35
CA LEU A 466 23.74 -10.01 31.43
C LEU A 466 24.40 -9.13 32.49
N TRP A 467 23.82 -7.95 32.76
CA TRP A 467 24.33 -6.99 33.74
C TRP A 467 24.06 -7.44 35.18
N PHE A 468 22.87 -7.97 35.46
CA PHE A 468 22.51 -8.43 36.80
C PHE A 468 23.16 -9.79 37.15
N PRO A 469 23.58 -9.99 38.42
CA PRO A 469 24.29 -11.18 38.87
C PRO A 469 23.36 -12.39 39.08
N PHE A 470 22.57 -12.75 38.08
CA PHE A 470 21.72 -13.95 38.12
C PHE A 470 22.57 -15.23 38.11
N GLU A 471 22.08 -16.27 38.80
CA GLU A 471 22.67 -17.59 38.73
C GLU A 471 22.62 -18.15 37.29
N PRO A 472 23.55 -19.03 36.90
CA PRO A 472 23.64 -19.51 35.52
C PRO A 472 22.36 -20.17 34.98
N TRP A 473 21.61 -20.88 35.82
CA TRP A 473 20.36 -21.53 35.42
C TRP A 473 19.22 -20.50 35.25
N GLN A 474 19.12 -19.53 36.15
CA GLN A 474 18.17 -18.42 36.07
C GLN A 474 18.39 -17.62 34.78
N ARG A 475 19.65 -17.31 34.46
CA ARG A 475 20.02 -16.61 33.23
C ARG A 475 19.58 -17.37 31.98
N LYS A 476 19.81 -18.69 31.93
CA LYS A 476 19.36 -19.54 30.81
C LYS A 476 17.83 -19.58 30.69
N ALA A 477 17.11 -19.58 31.80
CA ALA A 477 15.66 -19.53 31.84
C ALA A 477 15.12 -18.17 31.37
N LEU A 478 15.73 -17.07 31.81
CA LEU A 478 15.39 -15.72 31.37
C LEU A 478 15.62 -15.55 29.86
N PHE A 479 16.74 -16.04 29.32
CA PHE A 479 16.96 -16.04 27.87
C PHE A 479 15.98 -16.90 27.09
N TYR A 480 15.53 -18.02 27.67
CA TYR A 480 14.47 -18.84 27.08
C TYR A 480 13.17 -18.04 26.95
N TRP A 481 12.77 -17.34 28.01
CA TRP A 481 11.57 -16.51 28.01
C TRP A 481 11.70 -15.28 27.13
N LEU A 482 12.87 -14.65 27.09
CA LEU A 482 13.14 -13.52 26.20
C LEU A 482 12.98 -13.91 24.72
N ARG A 483 13.57 -15.05 24.31
CA ARG A 483 13.37 -15.62 22.97
C ARG A 483 11.88 -15.90 22.71
N THR A 484 11.17 -16.41 23.72
CA THR A 484 9.74 -16.73 23.62
C THR A 484 8.89 -15.47 23.44
N ALA A 485 9.17 -14.42 24.20
CA ALA A 485 8.51 -13.12 24.09
C ALA A 485 8.71 -12.49 22.70
N TYR A 486 9.92 -12.58 22.14
CA TYR A 486 10.17 -12.12 20.76
C TYR A 486 9.39 -12.94 19.72
N GLY A 487 9.22 -14.24 19.94
CA GLY A 487 8.29 -15.05 19.16
C GLY A 487 6.86 -14.50 19.22
N LEU A 488 6.36 -14.18 20.42
CA LEU A 488 5.04 -13.59 20.60
C LEU A 488 4.88 -12.21 19.95
N PHE A 489 5.93 -11.39 19.93
CA PHE A 489 5.93 -10.11 19.21
C PHE A 489 5.72 -10.26 17.69
N SER A 490 5.88 -11.45 17.13
CA SER A 490 5.58 -11.72 15.71
C SER A 490 4.08 -11.86 15.40
N LEU A 491 3.19 -11.72 16.40
CA LEU A 491 1.72 -11.80 16.23
C LEU A 491 1.16 -10.92 15.10
N PRO A 492 1.56 -9.65 14.90
CA PRO A 492 0.98 -8.81 13.84
C PRO A 492 1.17 -9.39 12.44
N PHE A 493 2.22 -10.17 12.20
CA PHE A 493 2.46 -10.83 10.91
C PHE A 493 1.47 -11.95 10.61
N VAL A 494 0.82 -12.53 11.63
CA VAL A 494 -0.21 -13.58 11.45
C VAL A 494 -1.44 -13.00 10.72
N ILE A 495 -1.76 -11.72 10.95
CA ILE A 495 -2.86 -11.03 10.28
C ILE A 495 -2.66 -11.01 8.76
N PHE A 496 -1.42 -10.88 8.30
CA PHE A 496 -1.05 -10.89 6.87
C PHE A 496 -1.15 -12.29 6.23
N LYS A 497 -1.27 -13.36 7.02
CA LYS A 497 -1.56 -14.70 6.49
C LYS A 497 -3.03 -14.89 6.14
N ILE A 498 -3.91 -14.03 6.62
CA ILE A 498 -5.33 -14.08 6.26
C ILE A 498 -5.46 -13.59 4.81
N PRO A 499 -5.95 -14.42 3.87
CA PRO A 499 -5.85 -14.14 2.42
C PRO A 499 -6.50 -12.83 1.97
N VAL A 500 -7.57 -12.41 2.66
CA VAL A 500 -8.29 -11.16 2.39
C VAL A 500 -7.42 -9.96 2.75
N LEU A 501 -6.87 -9.96 3.97
CA LEU A 501 -6.00 -8.89 4.49
C LEU A 501 -4.66 -8.86 3.76
N ALA A 502 -4.13 -10.01 3.36
CA ALA A 502 -2.90 -10.13 2.58
C ALA A 502 -2.94 -9.28 1.30
N ASN A 503 -4.07 -9.27 0.59
CA ASN A 503 -4.23 -8.49 -0.65
C ASN A 503 -4.26 -7.00 -0.40
N VAL A 504 -5.00 -6.60 0.63
CA VAL A 504 -5.21 -5.20 0.95
C VAL A 504 -3.92 -4.60 1.49
N LEU A 505 -3.19 -5.31 2.36
CA LEU A 505 -2.06 -4.76 3.08
C LEU A 505 -0.73 -4.85 2.33
N MET A 506 -0.49 -5.92 1.58
CA MET A 506 0.81 -6.07 0.89
C MET A 506 0.90 -5.21 -0.37
N HIS A 507 -0.21 -4.86 -1.02
CA HIS A 507 -0.24 -4.14 -2.29
C HIS A 507 0.69 -4.74 -3.37
N THR A 508 0.98 -6.04 -3.27
CA THR A 508 1.81 -6.78 -4.23
C THR A 508 0.94 -7.62 -5.13
N ARG A 509 1.37 -7.78 -6.38
CA ARG A 509 0.71 -8.68 -7.32
C ARG A 509 0.89 -10.11 -6.85
N ARG A 510 -0.19 -10.88 -6.80
CA ARG A 510 -0.12 -12.29 -6.44
C ARG A 510 0.65 -13.08 -7.49
N MET A 511 1.77 -13.65 -7.05
CA MET A 511 2.63 -14.55 -7.83
C MET A 511 2.67 -15.93 -7.16
N GLY A 512 2.87 -16.98 -7.95
CA GLY A 512 3.10 -18.34 -7.49
C GLY A 512 4.20 -19.01 -8.30
N TYR A 513 4.47 -20.28 -8.04
CA TYR A 513 5.40 -21.07 -8.83
C TYR A 513 4.65 -22.03 -9.76
N ASN A 514 5.20 -22.25 -10.95
CA ASN A 514 4.83 -23.36 -11.82
C ASN A 514 5.60 -24.64 -11.42
N GLN A 515 5.32 -25.76 -12.08
CA GLN A 515 5.99 -27.05 -11.80
C GLN A 515 7.51 -27.02 -12.07
N TYR A 516 7.97 -26.06 -12.87
CA TYR A 516 9.38 -25.85 -13.20
C TYR A 516 10.11 -24.98 -12.16
N GLY A 517 9.38 -24.35 -11.24
CA GLY A 517 9.91 -23.45 -10.23
C GLY A 517 10.13 -22.02 -10.71
N ASP A 518 9.50 -21.63 -11.81
CA ASP A 518 9.47 -20.24 -12.29
C ASP A 518 8.36 -19.47 -11.58
N THR A 519 8.65 -18.23 -11.24
CA THR A 519 7.68 -17.32 -10.62
C THR A 519 6.73 -16.80 -11.70
N VAL A 520 5.46 -17.17 -11.63
CA VAL A 520 4.43 -16.81 -12.61
C VAL A 520 3.23 -16.15 -11.93
N LYS A 521 2.45 -15.40 -12.70
CA LYS A 521 1.20 -14.77 -12.23
C LYS A 521 0.22 -15.88 -11.81
N ILE A 522 -0.46 -15.70 -10.67
CA ILE A 522 -1.51 -16.64 -10.25
C ILE A 522 -2.63 -16.63 -11.30
N LYS A 523 -2.97 -17.80 -11.83
CA LYS A 523 -4.12 -17.96 -12.73
C LYS A 523 -5.38 -17.82 -11.90
N LYS A 524 -6.28 -16.93 -12.32
CA LYS A 524 -7.60 -16.84 -11.69
C LYS A 524 -8.34 -18.12 -12.07
N HIS A 525 -8.75 -18.91 -11.07
CA HIS A 525 -9.67 -20.01 -11.32
C HIS A 525 -10.99 -19.41 -11.79
N GLU A 526 -11.35 -19.70 -13.04
CA GLU A 526 -12.69 -19.44 -13.57
C GLU A 526 -13.70 -20.47 -13.07
#